data_AF-K1TSP6-F1
#
_entry.id   AF-K1TSP6-F1
#
_cell.length_a   1.000
_cell.length_b   1.000
_cell.length_c   1.000
_cell.angle_alpha   90.00
_cell.angle_beta   90.00
_cell.angle_gamma   90.00
#
_symmetry.space_group_name_H-M   'P 1'
#
loop_
_entity.id
_entity.type
_entity.pdbx_description
1 polymer ?
#
loop_
_entity_poly.entity_id
_entity_poly.type
_entity_poly.pdbx_seq_one_letter_code
_entity_poly.pdbx_strand_id
1 'polypeptide(L)'
;SRKETKTTNPPFLYDLTLLQRHANALYGYTAQQTLDTCQKLYEGKLITYPRTDSNYLTEEMDESTNELIKHIRKIERYRKLPENVPNVKRVINNAKVSDHHALLPTINVTETTFEEGLNEIGKEHSPSHMFKAHGCHCRCKKTR
;
A
#
# COMPACT_ATOMS: atom_id res chain seq x y z
N SER A 1 -26.68 -8.46 -24.68
CA SER A 1 -25.37 -8.64 -24.03
C SER A 1 -25.46 -8.28 -22.55
N ARG A 2 -25.42 -9.29 -21.67
CA ARG A 2 -25.40 -9.11 -20.21
C ARG A 2 -24.02 -8.57 -19.84
N LYS A 3 -23.94 -7.31 -19.40
CA LYS A 3 -22.71 -6.78 -18.81
C LYS A 3 -22.55 -7.45 -17.45
N GLU A 4 -21.72 -8.48 -17.37
CA GLU A 4 -21.26 -9.02 -16.10
C GLU A 4 -20.47 -7.92 -15.39
N THR A 5 -21.06 -7.37 -14.33
CA THR A 5 -20.32 -6.59 -13.35
C THR A 5 -19.33 -7.54 -12.70
N LYS A 6 -18.09 -7.58 -13.21
CA LYS A 6 -16.99 -8.22 -12.50
C LYS A 6 -16.81 -7.45 -11.20
N THR A 7 -17.36 -7.97 -10.11
CA THR A 7 -17.08 -7.48 -8.76
C THR A 7 -15.61 -7.80 -8.51
N THR A 8 -14.73 -6.88 -8.87
CA THR A 8 -13.30 -7.02 -8.62
C THR A 8 -13.11 -6.88 -7.13
N ASN A 9 -12.98 -8.03 -6.49
CA ASN A 9 -12.51 -8.15 -5.13
C ASN A 9 -11.23 -7.30 -4.95
N PRO A 10 -11.06 -6.60 -3.81
CA PRO A 10 -9.87 -5.79 -3.57
C PRO A 10 -8.61 -6.66 -3.71
N PRO A 11 -7.45 -6.08 -4.03
CA PRO A 11 -6.19 -6.84 -4.05
C PRO A 11 -5.86 -7.41 -2.67
N PHE A 12 -5.05 -8.47 -2.63
CA PHE A 12 -4.50 -8.99 -1.37
C PHE A 12 -3.43 -8.04 -0.81
N LEU A 13 -2.94 -8.31 0.40
CA LEU A 13 -1.86 -7.53 1.01
C LEU A 13 -0.55 -7.69 0.25
N TYR A 14 0.38 -6.76 0.44
CA TYR A 14 1.67 -6.79 -0.24
C TYR A 14 2.60 -7.84 0.37
N ASP A 15 3.18 -8.66 -0.51
CA ASP A 15 4.49 -9.27 -0.30
C ASP A 15 5.57 -8.36 -0.90
N LEU A 16 6.85 -8.67 -0.66
CA LEU A 16 7.97 -7.87 -1.18
C LEU A 16 7.98 -7.78 -2.71
N THR A 17 7.72 -8.89 -3.40
CA THR A 17 7.79 -8.98 -4.86
C THR A 17 6.69 -8.15 -5.49
N LEU A 18 5.46 -8.23 -4.96
CA LEU A 18 4.32 -7.45 -5.41
C LEU A 18 4.57 -5.96 -5.19
N LEU A 19 5.13 -5.59 -4.03
CA LEU A 19 5.48 -4.20 -3.74
C LEU A 19 6.55 -3.67 -4.69
N GLN A 20 7.61 -4.43 -4.95
CA GLN A 20 8.67 -4.08 -5.91
C GLN A 20 8.11 -3.87 -7.32
N ARG A 21 7.24 -4.77 -7.79
CA ARG A 21 6.59 -4.65 -9.10
C ARG A 21 5.70 -3.41 -9.18
N HIS A 22 4.94 -3.13 -8.11
CA HIS A 22 4.06 -1.98 -8.09
C HIS A 22 4.83 -0.66 -8.01
N ALA A 23 5.88 -0.61 -7.18
CA ALA A 23 6.78 0.54 -7.08
C ALA A 23 7.51 0.80 -8.40
N ASN A 24 7.94 -0.25 -9.11
CA ASN A 24 8.50 -0.11 -10.45
C ASN A 24 7.49 0.47 -11.44
N ALA A 25 6.25 -0.01 -11.44
CA ALA A 25 5.21 0.45 -12.36
C ALA A 25 4.79 1.90 -12.13
N LEU A 26 4.76 2.35 -10.86
CA LEU A 26 4.33 3.71 -10.50
C LEU A 26 5.48 4.73 -10.53
N TYR A 27 6.67 4.34 -10.10
CA TYR A 27 7.78 5.26 -9.81
C TYR A 27 9.08 4.91 -10.54
N GLY A 28 9.13 3.80 -11.29
CA GLY A 28 10.34 3.35 -11.98
C GLY A 28 11.41 2.78 -11.06
N TYR A 29 11.09 2.51 -9.79
CA TYR A 29 12.07 2.01 -8.83
C TYR A 29 12.56 0.61 -9.19
N THR A 30 13.84 0.38 -8.95
CA THR A 30 14.41 -0.96 -8.97
C THR A 30 13.93 -1.77 -7.75
N ALA A 31 14.05 -3.09 -7.85
CA ALA A 31 13.75 -3.99 -6.74
C ALA A 31 14.59 -3.65 -5.49
N GLN A 32 15.87 -3.32 -5.69
CA GLN A 32 16.80 -2.96 -4.61
C GLN A 32 16.41 -1.64 -3.95
N GLN A 33 16.12 -0.59 -4.72
CA GLN A 33 15.66 0.69 -4.16
C GLN A 33 14.41 0.53 -3.30
N THR A 34 13.44 -0.27 -3.78
CA THR A 34 12.22 -0.54 -2.99
C THR A 34 12.54 -1.28 -1.70
N LEU A 35 13.43 -2.27 -1.74
CA LEU A 35 13.87 -3.02 -0.56
C LEU A 35 14.58 -2.11 0.45
N ASP A 36 15.50 -1.26 -0.01
CA ASP A 36 16.25 -0.34 0.84
C ASP A 36 15.32 0.67 1.53
N THR A 37 14.32 1.20 0.80
CA THR A 37 13.28 2.05 1.39
C THR A 37 12.48 1.30 2.44
N CYS A 38 12.03 0.07 2.13
CA CYS A 38 11.29 -0.73 3.11
C CYS A 38 12.13 -1.04 4.35
N GLN A 39 13.42 -1.31 4.18
CA GLN A 39 14.34 -1.57 5.29
C GLN A 39 14.44 -0.36 6.22
N LYS A 40 14.57 0.85 5.68
CA LYS A 40 14.57 2.10 6.48
C LYS A 40 13.25 2.29 7.23
N LEU A 41 12.11 2.06 6.57
CA LEU A 41 10.79 2.16 7.20
C LEU A 41 10.61 1.13 8.32
N TYR A 42 11.16 -0.08 8.15
CA TYR A 42 11.14 -1.14 9.16
C TYR A 42 12.01 -0.77 10.37
N GLU A 43 13.21 -0.24 10.14
CA GLU A 43 14.08 0.27 11.21
C GLU A 43 13.46 1.46 11.95
N GLY A 44 12.74 2.32 11.23
CA GLY A 44 11.89 3.37 11.78
C GLY A 44 10.60 2.87 12.45
N LYS A 45 10.36 1.56 12.49
CA LYS A 45 9.17 0.90 13.08
C LYS A 45 7.85 1.38 12.47
N LEU A 46 7.85 1.79 11.20
CA LEU A 46 6.68 2.27 10.46
C LEU A 46 5.98 1.16 9.69
N ILE A 47 6.73 0.13 9.28
CA ILE A 47 6.19 -1.06 8.64
C ILE A 47 6.64 -2.32 9.37
N THR A 48 5.93 -3.42 9.13
CA THR A 48 6.34 -4.75 9.56
C THR A 48 7.42 -5.33 8.66
N TYR A 49 8.00 -6.47 9.05
CA TYR A 49 9.16 -7.05 8.39
C TYR A 49 8.95 -7.19 6.86
N PRO A 50 9.78 -6.51 6.04
CA PRO A 50 9.45 -6.33 4.62
C PRO A 50 9.91 -7.49 3.72
N ARG A 51 10.73 -8.41 4.22
CA ARG A 51 11.16 -9.61 3.48
C ARG A 51 10.18 -10.74 3.73
N THR A 52 8.98 -10.57 3.21
CA THR A 52 7.89 -11.55 3.30
C THR A 52 7.43 -11.93 1.89
N ASP A 53 7.11 -13.21 1.72
CA ASP A 53 6.48 -13.77 0.53
C ASP A 53 4.99 -14.06 0.76
N SER A 54 4.47 -13.81 1.97
CA SER A 54 3.06 -14.03 2.29
C SER A 54 2.21 -12.80 1.99
N ASN A 55 0.99 -13.03 1.50
CA ASN A 55 -0.06 -12.01 1.38
C ASN A 55 -1.14 -12.16 2.47
N TYR A 56 -0.90 -13.01 3.47
CA TYR A 56 -1.84 -13.35 4.53
C TYR A 56 -1.34 -12.92 5.91
N LEU A 57 -2.27 -12.84 6.85
CA LEU A 57 -2.06 -12.52 8.26
C LEU A 57 -2.51 -13.71 9.11
N THR A 58 -1.99 -13.76 10.35
CA THR A 58 -2.45 -14.74 11.33
C THR A 58 -3.76 -14.31 11.97
N GLU A 59 -4.50 -15.25 12.54
CA GLU A 59 -5.79 -14.98 13.22
C GLU A 59 -5.65 -14.03 14.41
N GLU A 60 -4.50 -14.06 15.09
CA GLU A 60 -4.16 -13.14 16.20
C GLU A 60 -4.06 -11.68 15.74
N MET A 61 -3.83 -11.44 14.45
CA MET A 61 -3.72 -10.11 13.88
C MET A 61 -5.07 -9.53 13.41
N ASP A 62 -6.18 -10.26 13.52
CA ASP A 62 -7.49 -9.75 13.07
C ASP A 62 -7.88 -8.47 13.80
N GLU A 63 -7.86 -8.49 15.14
CA GLU A 63 -8.25 -7.34 15.96
C GLU A 63 -7.30 -6.14 15.75
N SER A 64 -5.99 -6.37 15.82
CA SER A 64 -4.98 -5.32 15.63
C SER A 64 -5.01 -4.71 14.23
N THR A 65 -5.32 -5.50 13.20
CA THR A 65 -5.49 -5.00 11.83
C THR A 65 -6.73 -4.11 11.71
N ASN A 66 -7.83 -4.47 12.38
CA ASN A 66 -9.03 -3.63 12.42
C ASN A 66 -8.76 -2.29 13.12
N GLU A 67 -7.98 -2.28 14.20
CA GLU A 67 -7.54 -1.05 14.88
C GLU A 67 -6.62 -0.21 13.99
N LEU A 68 -5.66 -0.84 13.31
CA LEU A 68 -4.77 -0.19 12.37
C LEU A 68 -5.55 0.51 11.24
N ILE A 69 -6.58 -0.14 10.68
CA ILE A 69 -7.44 0.48 9.65
C ILE A 69 -8.13 1.74 10.20
N LYS A 70 -8.63 1.70 11.44
CA LYS A 70 -9.24 2.88 12.09
C LYS A 70 -8.20 4.00 12.29
N HIS A 71 -6.97 3.64 12.66
CA HIS A 71 -5.88 4.60 12.85
C HIS A 71 -5.47 5.26 11.53
N ILE A 72 -5.23 4.47 10.48
CA ILE A 72 -4.87 4.98 9.15
C ILE A 72 -5.98 5.87 8.58
N ARG A 73 -7.26 5.58 8.84
CA ARG A 73 -8.39 6.42 8.41
C ARG A 73 -8.41 7.82 9.03
N LYS A 74 -7.72 8.04 10.16
CA LYS A 74 -7.60 9.36 10.78
C LYS A 74 -6.61 10.27 10.07
N ILE A 75 -5.74 9.71 9.23
CA ILE A 75 -4.77 10.44 8.40
C ILE A 75 -5.56 11.11 7.28
N GLU A 76 -5.34 12.42 7.08
CA GLU A 76 -6.23 13.29 6.29
C GLU A 76 -6.33 12.81 4.84
N ARG A 77 -5.21 12.31 4.30
CA ARG A 77 -5.16 11.75 2.94
C ARG A 77 -6.06 10.53 2.73
N TYR A 78 -6.27 9.71 3.78
CA TYR A 78 -7.10 8.50 3.71
C TYR A 78 -8.54 8.73 4.21
N ARG A 79 -8.82 9.88 4.82
CA ARG A 79 -10.15 10.26 5.34
C ARG A 79 -11.24 10.26 4.26
N LYS A 80 -10.88 10.55 3.00
CA LYS A 80 -11.81 10.60 1.85
C LYS A 80 -12.07 9.23 1.21
N LEU A 81 -11.42 8.16 1.66
CA LEU A 81 -11.70 6.82 1.16
C LEU A 81 -13.13 6.42 1.54
N PRO A 82 -13.86 5.72 0.66
CA PRO A 82 -15.23 5.28 0.95
C PRO A 82 -15.28 4.45 2.24
N GLU A 83 -16.37 4.61 3.00
CA GLU A 83 -16.54 4.00 4.33
C GLU A 83 -16.52 2.48 4.33
N ASN A 84 -16.65 1.84 3.15
CA ASN A 84 -16.56 0.39 2.97
C ASN A 84 -15.47 -0.20 3.86
N VAL A 85 -15.88 -0.89 4.92
CA VAL A 85 -14.97 -1.50 5.87
C VAL A 85 -14.29 -2.65 5.13
N PRO A 86 -12.95 -2.64 4.98
CA PRO A 86 -12.24 -3.77 4.38
C PRO A 86 -12.57 -5.04 5.15
N ASN A 87 -12.97 -6.11 4.45
CA ASN A 87 -13.17 -7.40 5.09
C ASN A 87 -11.80 -8.04 5.41
N VAL A 88 -11.28 -7.75 6.60
CA VAL A 88 -9.99 -8.25 7.11
C VAL A 88 -9.93 -9.77 7.09
N LYS A 89 -11.04 -10.47 7.38
CA LYS A 89 -11.10 -11.94 7.39
C LYS A 89 -10.67 -12.59 6.09
N ARG A 90 -10.72 -11.87 4.96
CA ARG A 90 -10.29 -12.40 3.66
C ARG A 90 -8.77 -12.58 3.57
N VAL A 91 -8.01 -11.82 4.35
CA VAL A 91 -6.54 -11.89 4.40
C VAL A 91 -6.03 -12.64 5.63
N ILE A 92 -6.92 -13.08 6.53
CA ILE A 92 -6.59 -13.88 7.70
C ILE A 92 -6.61 -15.35 7.31
N ASN A 93 -5.45 -16.01 7.35
CA ASN A 93 -5.33 -17.44 7.10
C ASN A 93 -4.00 -17.99 7.62
N ASN A 94 -4.00 -18.58 8.81
CA ASN A 94 -2.80 -19.17 9.43
C ASN A 94 -2.08 -20.18 8.52
N ALA A 95 -2.83 -21.00 7.77
CA ALA A 95 -2.25 -22.03 6.91
C ALA A 95 -1.54 -21.47 5.66
N LYS A 96 -1.69 -20.19 5.36
CA LYS A 96 -1.08 -19.50 4.21
C LYS A 96 -0.06 -18.43 4.63
N VAL A 97 0.18 -18.29 5.92
CA VAL A 97 1.30 -17.51 6.44
C VAL A 97 2.54 -18.39 6.37
N SER A 98 3.62 -17.88 5.80
CA SER A 98 4.92 -18.54 5.76
C SER A 98 5.68 -18.23 7.07
N ASP A 99 7.00 -18.09 7.01
CA ASP A 99 7.80 -17.63 8.16
C ASP A 99 7.43 -16.20 8.58
N HIS A 100 6.86 -15.40 7.67
CA HIS A 100 6.45 -14.03 7.91
C HIS A 100 5.05 -13.75 7.37
N HIS A 101 4.32 -12.87 8.04
CA HIS A 101 3.02 -12.37 7.58
C HIS A 101 3.22 -11.28 6.51
N ALA A 102 2.12 -10.87 5.87
CA ALA A 102 2.15 -9.83 4.85
C ALA A 102 2.65 -8.46 5.36
N LEU A 103 3.18 -7.65 4.45
CA LEU A 103 3.68 -6.32 4.77
C LEU A 103 2.51 -5.41 5.18
N LEU A 104 2.58 -4.89 6.41
CA LEU A 104 1.61 -3.98 6.99
C LEU A 104 2.28 -2.70 7.52
N PRO A 105 1.58 -1.56 7.49
CA PRO A 105 1.92 -0.41 8.32
C PRO A 105 1.77 -0.74 9.80
N THR A 106 2.48 -0.01 10.67
CA THR A 106 2.31 -0.09 12.12
C THR A 106 1.46 1.07 12.64
N ILE A 107 1.10 1.04 13.92
CA ILE A 107 0.39 2.14 14.58
C ILE A 107 1.22 3.44 14.68
N ASN A 108 2.54 3.36 14.52
CA ASN A 108 3.44 4.51 14.60
C ASN A 108 3.34 5.40 13.37
N VAL A 109 2.65 4.93 12.34
CA VAL A 109 2.43 5.65 11.12
C VAL A 109 1.50 6.84 11.37
N THR A 110 2.02 8.02 11.04
CA THR A 110 1.36 9.33 11.12
C THR A 110 1.47 10.06 9.77
N GLU A 111 0.73 11.16 9.59
CA GLU A 111 0.81 12.00 8.38
C GLU A 111 2.26 12.40 8.07
N THR A 112 3.01 12.86 9.09
CA THR A 112 4.40 13.31 8.96
C THR A 112 5.34 12.20 8.48
N THR A 113 5.21 11.01 9.05
CA THR A 113 6.08 9.87 8.69
C THR A 113 5.85 9.36 7.26
N PHE A 114 4.64 9.54 6.72
CA PHE A 114 4.36 9.21 5.32
C PHE A 114 4.98 10.21 4.35
N GLU A 115 4.95 11.51 4.67
CA GLU A 115 5.55 12.54 3.84
C GLU A 115 7.07 12.43 3.82
N GLU A 116 7.70 12.22 4.98
CA GLU A 116 9.14 12.03 5.10
C GLU A 116 9.61 10.78 4.34
N GLY A 117 8.89 9.66 4.50
CA GLY A 117 9.19 8.41 3.81
C GLY A 117 9.10 8.51 2.29
N LEU A 118 8.26 9.38 1.72
CA LEU A 118 8.17 9.65 0.28
C LEU A 118 9.20 10.69 -0.19
N ASN A 119 9.47 11.71 0.63
CA ASN A 119 10.40 12.79 0.32
C ASN A 119 11.86 12.32 0.31
N GLU A 120 12.23 11.31 1.10
CA GLU A 120 13.56 10.70 1.00
C GLU A 120 13.80 10.00 -0.34
N ILE A 121 12.74 9.47 -0.97
CA ILE A 121 12.84 8.77 -2.25
C ILE A 121 12.94 9.73 -3.44
N GLY A 122 12.56 11.00 -3.24
CA GLY A 122 12.68 12.07 -4.24
C GLY A 122 14.03 12.80 -4.24
N LYS A 123 14.96 12.51 -3.31
CA LYS A 123 16.21 13.28 -3.17
C LYS A 123 17.38 12.79 -4.04
N GLU A 124 17.38 11.54 -4.49
CA GLU A 124 18.46 11.01 -5.35
C GLU A 124 18.18 11.10 -6.86
N HIS A 125 16.94 11.38 -7.26
CA HIS A 125 16.58 11.56 -8.67
C HIS A 125 15.84 12.88 -8.87
N SER A 126 16.51 13.79 -9.59
CA SER A 126 16.14 15.19 -9.83
C SER A 126 14.62 15.45 -9.97
N PRO A 127 14.05 16.47 -9.27
CA PRO A 127 12.60 16.67 -9.14
C PRO A 127 11.87 17.21 -10.39
N SER A 128 12.48 17.12 -11.57
CA SER A 128 12.01 17.85 -12.75
C SER A 128 10.75 17.28 -13.42
N HIS A 129 10.21 16.15 -12.94
CA HIS A 129 8.98 15.55 -13.49
C HIS A 129 7.84 15.38 -12.47
N MET A 130 8.00 15.84 -11.22
CA MET A 130 7.07 15.56 -10.12
C MET A 130 5.82 16.45 -10.01
N PHE A 131 5.43 17.20 -11.06
CA PHE A 131 4.19 18.00 -11.02
C PHE A 131 3.43 18.02 -12.36
N LYS A 132 3.00 16.85 -12.87
CA LYS A 132 2.00 16.84 -13.96
C LYS A 132 0.96 15.72 -13.94
N ALA A 133 0.67 15.15 -12.77
CA ALA A 133 -0.37 14.11 -12.64
C ALA A 133 -1.44 14.45 -11.59
N HIS A 134 -1.88 15.71 -11.50
CA HIS A 134 -3.18 16.03 -10.90
C HIS A 134 -3.93 17.04 -11.76
N GLY A 135 -4.49 16.50 -12.84
CA GLY A 135 -5.53 17.11 -13.64
C GLY A 135 -6.45 16.01 -14.11
N CYS A 136 -7.20 15.38 -13.18
CA CYS A 136 -8.33 14.53 -13.54
C CYS A 136 -9.38 15.42 -14.21
N HIS A 137 -9.24 15.60 -15.51
CA HIS A 137 -10.23 16.18 -16.38
C HIS A 137 -10.64 15.08 -17.34
N CYS A 138 -11.56 14.23 -16.87
CA CYS A 138 -12.30 13.32 -17.73
C CYS A 138 -13.18 14.18 -18.64
N ARG A 139 -12.62 14.65 -19.75
CA ARG A 139 -13.35 15.34 -20.81
C ARG A 139 -13.56 14.33 -21.94
N CYS A 140 -14.59 13.50 -21.80
CA CYS A 140 -15.11 12.72 -22.89
C CYS A 140 -15.76 13.67 -23.90
N LYS A 141 -15.05 14.01 -24.99
CA LYS A 141 -15.65 14.52 -26.23
C LYS A 141 -14.90 14.00 -27.47
N LYS A 142 -15.67 13.23 -28.27
CA LYS A 142 -15.71 13.10 -29.74
C LYS A 142 -14.43 12.77 -30.51
N THR A 143 -14.46 11.67 -31.26
CA THR A 143 -14.65 11.56 -32.73
C THR A 143 -14.31 10.11 -33.12
N ARG A 144 -14.94 9.43 -34.09
CA ARG A 144 -15.75 9.81 -35.25
C ARG A 144 -17.07 9.04 -35.28
#